data_AF-A0A924RKZ4-F1
#
_entry.id   AF-A0A924RKZ4-F1
#
_cell.length_a   1.000
_cell.length_b   1.000
_cell.length_c   1.000
_cell.angle_alpha   90.00
_cell.angle_beta   90.00
_cell.angle_gamma   90.00
#
_symmetry.space_group_name_H-M   'P 1'
#
loop_
_entity.id
_entity.type
_entity.pdbx_description
1 polymer ?
#
loop_
_entity_poly.entity_id
_entity_poly.type
_entity_poly.pdbx_seq_one_letter_code
_entity_poly.pdbx_strand_id
1 'polypeptide(L)'
;MLDAAAALVVEHAELEDQLADPGVHADPGLARRLGRRYAELTPVVAAYAAWQAAAADVETATELAADDTSFRDELPALQGVRDAAAETLRRLLVPRDLDDDRDVIMEVKAGEGGEESALFAADLVRMYLRFAERHGWSTQVLDSTESDLGGYKDLSIALKSRGTPAPGHGVWARLKYEGGVHRVQRVPVTESQGRIHTS
;
A
#
# COMPACT_ATOMS: atom_id res chain seq x y z
N MET A 1 -0.54 22.33 -6.00
CA MET A 1 0.09 21.28 -5.15
C MET A 1 -0.01 21.66 -3.69
N LEU A 2 0.52 22.83 -3.30
CA LEU A 2 0.37 23.35 -1.93
C LEU A 2 -1.09 23.66 -1.59
N ASP A 3 -1.88 24.16 -2.54
CA ASP A 3 -3.32 24.38 -2.35
C ASP A 3 -4.09 23.06 -2.12
N ALA A 4 -3.65 21.98 -2.78
CA ALA A 4 -4.23 20.65 -2.57
C ALA A 4 -3.90 20.12 -1.17
N ALA A 5 -2.67 20.32 -0.70
CA ALA A 5 -2.30 19.96 0.68
C ALA A 5 -3.09 20.76 1.72
N ALA A 6 -3.26 22.08 1.50
CA ALA A 6 -4.04 22.93 2.38
C ALA A 6 -5.51 22.46 2.49
N ALA A 7 -6.14 22.08 1.37
CA ALA A 7 -7.49 21.52 1.38
C ALA A 7 -7.59 20.22 2.21
N LEU A 8 -6.58 19.35 2.11
CA LEU A 8 -6.53 18.10 2.90
C LEU A 8 -6.30 18.35 4.40
N VAL A 9 -5.60 19.44 4.76
CA VAL A 9 -5.44 19.86 6.16
C VAL A 9 -6.78 20.33 6.74
N VAL A 10 -7.56 21.09 5.98
CA VAL A 10 -8.92 21.49 6.39
C VAL A 10 -9.81 20.26 6.56
N GLU A 11 -9.80 19.35 5.59
CA GLU A 11 -10.56 18.09 5.68
C GLU A 11 -10.16 17.28 6.93
N HIS A 12 -8.88 17.18 7.25
CA HIS A 12 -8.39 16.48 8.45
C HIS A 12 -8.95 17.09 9.75
N ALA A 13 -8.96 18.42 9.86
CA ALA A 13 -9.54 19.10 11.01
C ALA A 13 -11.06 18.88 11.12
N GLU A 14 -11.78 18.94 10.00
CA GLU A 14 -13.22 18.64 9.96
C GLU A 14 -13.52 17.19 10.38
N LEU A 15 -12.65 16.24 10.04
CA LEU A 15 -12.76 14.84 10.46
C LEU A 15 -12.45 14.66 11.95
N GLU A 16 -11.49 15.42 12.50
CA GLU A 16 -11.20 15.45 13.94
C GLU A 16 -12.44 15.90 14.72
N ASP A 17 -13.06 16.99 14.29
CA ASP A 17 -14.28 17.53 14.89
C ASP A 17 -15.44 16.53 14.83
N GLN A 18 -15.63 15.85 13.69
CA GLN A 18 -16.64 14.80 13.53
C GLN A 18 -16.36 13.60 14.43
N LEU A 19 -15.11 13.16 14.55
CA LEU A 19 -14.74 12.02 15.42
C LEU A 19 -14.87 12.35 16.91
N ALA A 20 -14.82 13.62 17.28
CA ALA A 20 -15.06 14.08 18.64
C ALA A 20 -16.55 14.01 19.05
N ASP A 21 -17.49 13.95 18.08
CA ASP A 21 -18.93 13.80 18.35
C ASP A 21 -19.26 12.38 18.86
N PRO A 22 -19.78 12.22 20.10
CA PRO A 22 -20.23 10.93 20.62
C PRO A 22 -21.27 10.22 19.74
N GLY A 23 -22.09 10.99 18.99
CA GLY A 23 -23.11 10.47 18.09
C GLY A 23 -22.54 9.63 16.94
N VAL A 24 -21.32 9.93 16.47
CA VAL A 24 -20.64 9.16 15.43
C VAL A 24 -20.31 7.74 15.90
N HIS A 25 -19.98 7.58 17.17
CA HIS A 25 -19.61 6.28 17.76
C HIS A 25 -20.80 5.35 17.99
N ALA A 26 -22.03 5.86 17.84
CA ALA A 26 -23.24 5.05 17.84
C ALA A 26 -23.40 4.22 16.55
N ASP A 27 -22.74 4.60 15.45
CA ASP A 27 -22.63 3.83 14.22
C ASP A 27 -21.17 3.36 14.00
N PRO A 28 -20.85 2.08 14.32
CA PRO A 28 -19.52 1.53 14.16
C PRO A 28 -18.98 1.60 12.72
N GLY A 29 -19.86 1.56 11.71
CA GLY A 29 -19.49 1.63 10.31
C GLY A 29 -19.05 3.04 9.91
N LEU A 30 -19.80 4.06 10.35
CA LEU A 30 -19.45 5.47 10.17
C LEU A 30 -18.14 5.81 10.90
N ALA A 31 -18.03 5.46 12.18
CA ALA A 31 -16.82 5.72 12.97
C ALA A 31 -15.57 5.09 12.33
N ARG A 32 -15.67 3.86 11.83
CA ARG A 32 -14.55 3.20 11.12
C ARG A 32 -14.21 3.87 9.79
N ARG A 33 -15.19 4.41 9.07
CA ARG A 33 -14.94 5.12 7.81
C ARG A 33 -14.23 6.45 8.06
N LEU A 34 -14.74 7.26 8.99
CA LEU A 34 -14.13 8.55 9.35
C LEU A 34 -12.73 8.36 9.95
N GLY A 35 -12.56 7.39 10.86
CA GLY A 35 -11.26 7.09 11.46
C GLY A 35 -10.20 6.64 10.45
N ARG A 36 -10.60 5.91 9.39
CA ARG A 36 -9.68 5.56 8.29
C ARG A 36 -9.23 6.79 7.52
N ARG A 37 -10.17 7.65 7.11
CA ARG A 37 -9.83 8.87 6.38
C ARG A 37 -8.95 9.81 7.22
N TYR A 38 -9.26 9.97 8.51
CA TYR A 38 -8.42 10.72 9.44
C TYR A 38 -6.99 10.17 9.51
N ALA A 39 -6.84 8.84 9.62
CA ALA A 39 -5.54 8.18 9.63
C ALA A 39 -4.79 8.31 8.30
N GLU A 40 -5.49 8.31 7.17
CA GLU A 40 -4.91 8.55 5.84
C GLU A 40 -4.33 9.97 5.68
N LEU A 41 -5.04 10.98 6.21
CA LEU A 41 -4.63 12.38 6.09
C LEU A 41 -3.58 12.80 7.11
N THR A 42 -3.50 12.12 8.26
CA THR A 42 -2.54 12.45 9.34
C THR A 42 -1.09 12.58 8.84
N PRO A 43 -0.53 11.65 8.03
CA PRO A 43 0.81 11.82 7.47
C PRO A 43 0.95 13.03 6.53
N VAL A 44 -0.10 13.36 5.77
CA VAL A 44 -0.11 14.51 4.86
C VAL A 44 -0.04 15.81 5.65
N VAL A 45 -0.85 15.93 6.70
CA VAL A 45 -0.86 17.11 7.59
C VAL A 45 0.49 17.29 8.27
N ALA A 46 1.08 16.21 8.80
CA ALA A 46 2.40 16.26 9.41
C ALA A 46 3.49 16.70 8.41
N ALA A 47 3.47 16.17 7.18
CA ALA A 47 4.41 16.55 6.14
C ALA A 47 4.22 18.00 5.66
N TYR A 48 2.96 18.46 5.61
CA TYR A 48 2.65 19.86 5.26
C TYR A 48 3.17 20.82 6.33
N ALA A 49 2.94 20.52 7.61
CA ALA A 49 3.44 21.33 8.73
C ALA A 49 4.98 21.38 8.74
N ALA A 50 5.66 20.26 8.50
CA ALA A 50 7.11 20.20 8.39
C ALA A 50 7.65 21.04 7.22
N TRP A 51 6.97 21.00 6.07
CA TRP A 51 7.33 21.85 4.93
C TRP A 51 7.10 23.34 5.21
N GLN A 52 5.99 23.70 5.87
CA GLN A 52 5.72 25.09 6.26
C GLN A 52 6.78 25.64 7.21
N ALA A 53 7.16 24.85 8.23
CA ALA A 53 8.22 25.23 9.15
C ALA A 53 9.55 25.47 8.42
N ALA A 54 9.98 24.52 7.57
CA ALA A 54 11.21 24.68 6.80
C ALA A 54 11.16 25.84 5.79
N ALA A 55 9.99 26.14 5.23
CA ALA A 55 9.81 27.30 4.35
C ALA A 55 9.92 28.62 5.14
N ALA A 56 9.33 28.69 6.33
CA ALA A 56 9.42 29.85 7.22
C ALA A 56 10.85 30.07 7.73
N ASP A 57 11.62 29.00 8.00
CA ASP A 57 13.03 29.10 8.37
C ASP A 57 13.86 29.70 7.23
N VAL A 58 13.64 29.26 5.99
CA VAL A 58 14.31 29.81 4.79
C VAL A 58 13.94 31.28 4.59
N GLU A 59 12.66 31.64 4.75
CA GLU A 59 12.20 33.03 4.63
C GLU A 59 12.86 33.91 5.69
N THR A 60 12.80 33.51 6.96
CA THR A 60 13.42 34.21 8.09
C THR A 60 14.93 34.39 7.86
N ALA A 61 15.65 33.35 7.48
CA ALA A 61 17.08 33.44 7.19
C ALA A 61 17.38 34.35 5.98
N THR A 62 16.48 34.40 4.99
CA THR A 62 16.62 35.28 3.82
C THR A 62 16.46 36.75 4.22
N GLU A 63 15.49 37.06 5.08
CA GLU A 63 15.29 38.41 5.62
C GLU A 63 16.49 38.84 6.47
N LEU A 64 16.96 37.98 7.38
CA LEU A 64 18.12 38.27 8.22
C LEU A 64 19.41 38.42 7.41
N ALA A 65 19.56 37.69 6.30
CA ALA A 65 20.70 37.79 5.39
C ALA A 65 20.82 39.15 4.66
N ALA A 66 19.77 39.98 4.71
CA ALA A 66 19.82 41.35 4.23
C ALA A 66 20.63 42.25 5.19
N ASP A 67 20.54 42.01 6.49
CA ASP A 67 21.16 42.81 7.55
C ASP A 67 22.48 42.19 8.06
N ASP A 68 22.57 40.87 8.12
CA ASP A 68 23.75 40.12 8.57
C ASP A 68 24.11 39.02 7.55
N THR A 69 25.24 39.21 6.88
CA THR A 69 25.69 38.31 5.82
C THR A 69 26.03 36.90 6.29
N SER A 70 26.23 36.68 7.60
CA SER A 70 26.53 35.35 8.15
C SER A 70 25.40 34.34 7.93
N PHE A 71 24.14 34.81 7.86
CA PHE A 71 22.99 33.95 7.54
C PHE A 71 22.99 33.44 6.09
N ARG A 72 23.76 34.05 5.18
CA ARG A 72 23.86 33.58 3.78
C ARG A 72 24.51 32.21 3.67
N ASP A 73 25.42 31.89 4.58
CA ASP A 73 26.14 30.62 4.57
C ASP A 73 25.25 29.46 5.06
N GLU A 74 24.19 29.77 5.84
CA GLU A 74 23.23 28.79 6.34
C GLU A 74 22.07 28.51 5.37
N LEU A 75 21.75 29.47 4.48
CA LEU A 75 20.65 29.36 3.51
C LEU A 75 20.68 28.07 2.67
N PRO A 76 21.83 27.60 2.11
CA PRO A 76 21.85 26.37 1.33
C PRO A 76 21.40 25.13 2.11
N ALA A 77 21.75 25.05 3.40
CA ALA A 77 21.35 23.94 4.25
C ALA A 77 19.85 23.97 4.54
N LEU A 78 19.31 25.14 4.90
CA LEU A 78 17.88 25.33 5.14
C LEU A 78 17.04 25.07 3.90
N GLN A 79 17.50 25.52 2.73
CA GLN A 79 16.88 25.23 1.44
C GLN A 79 16.86 23.73 1.16
N GLY A 80 17.96 23.01 1.45
CA GLY A 80 18.02 21.56 1.35
C GLY A 80 16.98 20.84 2.23
N VAL A 81 16.78 21.32 3.47
CA VAL A 81 15.75 20.79 4.38
C VAL A 81 14.34 21.05 3.82
N ARG A 82 14.06 22.28 3.38
CA ARG A 82 12.78 22.66 2.76
C ARG A 82 12.49 21.79 1.53
N ASP A 83 13.47 21.57 0.67
CA ASP A 83 13.30 20.81 -0.57
C ASP A 83 13.06 19.33 -0.29
N ALA A 84 13.74 18.74 0.70
CA ALA A 84 13.49 17.38 1.16
C ALA A 84 12.09 17.22 1.78
N ALA A 85 11.63 18.21 2.55
CA ALA A 85 10.27 18.25 3.08
C ALA A 85 9.23 18.37 1.95
N ALA A 86 9.49 19.20 0.95
CA ALA A 86 8.63 19.37 -0.22
C ALA A 86 8.52 18.07 -1.04
N GLU A 87 9.62 17.34 -1.25
CA GLU A 87 9.61 16.03 -1.91
C GLU A 87 8.82 14.98 -1.12
N THR A 88 8.94 15.00 0.20
CA THR A 88 8.15 14.09 1.06
C THR A 88 6.66 14.39 0.96
N LEU A 89 6.27 15.67 1.05
CA LEU A 89 4.89 16.09 0.86
C LEU A 89 4.39 15.72 -0.55
N ARG A 90 5.18 15.97 -1.60
CA ARG A 90 4.85 15.61 -2.99
C ARG A 90 4.47 14.14 -3.13
N ARG A 91 5.28 13.24 -2.57
CA ARG A 91 5.00 11.79 -2.63
C ARG A 91 3.69 11.43 -1.94
N LEU A 92 3.37 12.08 -0.83
CA LEU A 92 2.14 11.81 -0.08
C LEU A 92 0.89 12.39 -0.75
N LEU A 93 1.03 13.43 -1.57
CA LEU A 93 -0.07 14.02 -2.34
C LEU A 93 -0.40 13.27 -3.63
N VAL A 94 0.40 12.28 -4.03
CA VAL A 94 0.08 11.45 -5.20
C VAL A 94 -1.24 10.72 -4.92
N PRO A 95 -2.27 10.90 -5.76
CA PRO A 95 -3.56 10.25 -5.58
C PRO A 95 -3.36 8.74 -5.42
N ARG A 96 -3.88 8.22 -4.32
CA ARG A 96 -3.82 6.80 -4.01
C ARG A 96 -4.98 6.09 -4.67
N ASP A 97 -4.79 4.80 -4.93
CA ASP A 97 -5.93 3.96 -5.25
C ASP A 97 -6.77 3.80 -3.98
N LEU A 98 -8.09 4.02 -4.08
CA LEU A 98 -9.02 3.86 -2.96
C LEU A 98 -9.02 2.44 -2.41
N ASP A 99 -8.57 1.48 -3.21
CA ASP A 99 -8.53 0.09 -2.84
C ASP A 99 -7.18 -0.36 -2.27
N ASP A 100 -6.15 0.50 -2.27
CA ASP A 100 -4.78 0.13 -1.83
C ASP A 100 -4.72 -0.43 -0.40
N ASP A 101 -5.63 -0.01 0.47
CA ASP A 101 -5.72 -0.44 1.86
C ASP A 101 -6.64 -1.65 2.11
N ARG A 102 -7.20 -2.24 1.04
CA ARG A 102 -8.11 -3.38 1.17
C ARG A 102 -7.39 -4.70 1.33
N ASP A 103 -8.04 -5.57 2.10
CA ASP A 103 -7.79 -7.01 2.10
C ASP A 103 -8.20 -7.63 0.76
N VAL A 104 -7.65 -8.80 0.44
CA VAL A 104 -7.83 -9.44 -0.87
C VAL A 104 -8.30 -10.88 -0.74
N ILE A 105 -9.18 -11.31 -1.64
CA ILE A 105 -9.40 -12.72 -1.93
C ILE A 105 -8.60 -13.03 -3.19
N MET A 106 -7.67 -13.98 -3.07
CA MET A 106 -6.87 -14.49 -4.18
C MET A 106 -7.47 -15.81 -4.65
N GLU A 107 -7.85 -15.86 -5.92
CA GLU A 107 -8.29 -17.07 -6.60
C GLU A 107 -7.16 -17.57 -7.50
N VAL A 108 -6.74 -18.83 -7.31
CA VAL A 108 -5.73 -19.49 -8.15
C VAL A 108 -6.39 -20.68 -8.83
N LYS A 109 -6.42 -20.67 -10.16
CA LYS A 109 -7.10 -21.70 -10.98
C LYS A 109 -6.11 -22.34 -11.94
N ALA A 110 -6.20 -23.66 -12.05
CA ALA A 110 -5.47 -24.42 -13.04
C ALA A 110 -5.92 -24.02 -14.46
N GLY A 111 -4.96 -23.75 -15.32
CA GLY A 111 -5.19 -23.33 -16.71
C GLY A 111 -5.07 -24.48 -17.70
N GLU A 112 -4.47 -24.18 -18.86
CA GLU A 112 -4.13 -25.20 -19.84
C GLU A 112 -2.89 -25.99 -19.40
N GLY A 113 -2.84 -27.30 -19.69
CA GLY A 113 -1.74 -28.16 -19.26
C GLY A 113 -2.13 -29.30 -18.32
N GLY A 114 -3.43 -29.44 -17.99
CA GLY A 114 -3.95 -30.58 -17.23
C GLY A 114 -3.34 -30.66 -15.83
N GLU A 115 -2.91 -31.85 -15.40
CA GLU A 115 -2.35 -32.08 -14.07
C GLU A 115 -1.12 -31.19 -13.77
N GLU A 116 -0.33 -30.85 -14.77
CA GLU A 116 0.84 -29.98 -14.61
C GLU A 116 0.46 -28.56 -14.19
N SER A 117 -0.65 -28.05 -14.73
CA SER A 117 -1.18 -26.73 -14.36
C SER A 117 -1.70 -26.71 -12.91
N ALA A 118 -2.25 -27.82 -12.41
CA ALA A 118 -2.68 -27.95 -11.02
C ALA A 118 -1.50 -27.98 -10.04
N LEU A 119 -0.41 -28.64 -10.42
CA LEU A 119 0.85 -28.61 -9.67
C LEU A 119 1.46 -27.21 -9.65
N PHE A 120 1.44 -26.50 -10.78
CA PHE A 120 1.91 -25.12 -10.84
C PHE A 120 1.04 -24.15 -10.02
N ALA A 121 -0.28 -24.34 -10.02
CA ALA A 121 -1.19 -23.59 -9.15
C ALA A 121 -0.81 -23.75 -7.66
N ALA A 122 -0.44 -24.95 -7.22
CA ALA A 122 0.04 -25.17 -5.86
C ALA A 122 1.41 -24.51 -5.57
N ASP A 123 2.30 -24.46 -6.56
CA ASP A 123 3.56 -23.71 -6.43
C ASP A 123 3.29 -22.21 -6.24
N LEU A 124 2.36 -21.62 -6.99
CA LEU A 124 1.93 -20.22 -6.85
C LEU A 124 1.30 -19.97 -5.48
N VAL A 125 0.38 -20.83 -5.05
CA VAL A 125 -0.24 -20.73 -3.72
C VAL A 125 0.83 -20.75 -2.64
N ARG A 126 1.78 -21.69 -2.69
CA ARG A 126 2.89 -21.77 -1.73
C ARG A 126 3.76 -20.50 -1.77
N MET A 127 4.02 -19.96 -2.95
CA MET A 127 4.77 -18.71 -3.12
C MET A 127 4.06 -17.54 -2.42
N TYR A 128 2.76 -17.35 -2.67
CA TYR A 128 2.00 -16.24 -2.08
C TYR A 128 1.76 -16.42 -0.58
N LEU A 129 1.58 -17.65 -0.07
CA LEU A 129 1.52 -17.90 1.36
C LEU A 129 2.82 -17.49 2.07
N ARG A 130 3.98 -17.81 1.50
CA ARG A 130 5.29 -17.35 2.04
C ARG A 130 5.50 -15.85 1.85
N PHE A 131 4.97 -15.26 0.79
CA PHE A 131 4.99 -13.81 0.59
C PHE A 131 4.18 -13.10 1.67
N ALA A 132 2.98 -13.59 1.96
CA ALA A 132 2.09 -13.08 2.99
C ALA A 132 2.70 -13.19 4.40
N GLU A 133 3.33 -14.32 4.72
CA GLU A 133 4.04 -14.52 5.98
C GLU A 133 5.15 -13.47 6.20
N ARG A 134 5.96 -13.21 5.16
CA ARG A 134 7.03 -12.19 5.22
C ARG A 134 6.51 -10.76 5.40
N HIS A 135 5.30 -10.48 4.94
CA HIS A 135 4.64 -9.19 5.14
C HIS A 135 3.77 -9.15 6.40
N GLY A 136 3.78 -10.21 7.20
CA GLY A 136 3.02 -10.29 8.45
C GLY A 136 1.51 -10.33 8.25
N TRP A 137 1.03 -10.77 7.09
CA TRP A 137 -0.41 -10.87 6.79
C TRP A 137 -1.01 -12.15 7.40
N SER A 138 -2.32 -12.10 7.66
CA SER A 138 -3.11 -13.28 8.00
C SER A 138 -3.64 -13.93 6.72
N THR A 139 -3.52 -15.25 6.62
CA THR A 139 -4.05 -16.03 5.49
C THR A 139 -5.09 -17.04 5.98
N GLN A 140 -6.14 -17.24 5.20
CA GLN A 140 -7.18 -18.23 5.46
C GLN A 140 -7.62 -18.85 4.14
N VAL A 141 -7.46 -20.16 3.99
CA VAL A 141 -8.08 -20.90 2.87
C VAL A 141 -9.59 -20.87 3.05
N LEU A 142 -10.31 -20.40 2.04
CA LEU A 142 -11.77 -20.33 2.02
C LEU A 142 -12.37 -21.57 1.37
N ASP A 143 -11.79 -21.97 0.23
CA ASP A 143 -12.21 -23.14 -0.55
C ASP A 143 -11.03 -23.69 -1.35
N SER A 144 -11.05 -24.98 -1.65
CA SER A 144 -10.03 -25.65 -2.45
C SER A 144 -10.56 -26.93 -3.11
N THR A 145 -10.30 -27.06 -4.40
CA THR A 145 -10.49 -28.29 -5.18
C THR A 145 -9.12 -28.84 -5.56
N GLU A 146 -8.77 -30.00 -5.01
CA GLU A 146 -7.50 -30.67 -5.28
C GLU A 146 -7.53 -31.47 -6.59
N SER A 147 -6.35 -31.72 -7.16
CA SER A 147 -6.18 -32.63 -8.30
C SER A 147 -5.72 -34.02 -7.87
N ASP A 148 -5.95 -35.03 -8.71
CA ASP A 148 -5.67 -36.43 -8.39
C ASP A 148 -4.16 -36.71 -8.21
N LEU A 149 -3.31 -36.00 -8.96
CA LEU A 149 -1.84 -36.07 -8.82
C LEU A 149 -1.28 -35.05 -7.82
N GLY A 150 -2.16 -34.41 -7.03
CA GLY A 150 -1.82 -33.32 -6.13
C GLY A 150 -1.87 -31.95 -6.81
N GLY A 151 -1.78 -30.92 -5.99
CA GLY A 151 -1.99 -29.54 -6.42
C GLY A 151 -3.47 -29.14 -6.43
N TYR A 152 -3.78 -27.98 -7.05
CA TYR A 152 -5.12 -27.38 -6.99
C TYR A 152 -5.68 -27.10 -8.38
N LYS A 153 -6.93 -27.52 -8.63
CA LYS A 153 -7.72 -27.10 -9.80
C LYS A 153 -8.31 -25.71 -9.60
N ASP A 154 -8.81 -25.45 -8.40
CA ASP A 154 -9.32 -24.15 -7.95
C ASP A 154 -8.97 -23.99 -6.46
N LEU A 155 -8.59 -22.80 -6.04
CA LEU A 155 -8.35 -22.48 -4.64
C LEU A 155 -8.56 -20.99 -4.39
N SER A 156 -9.27 -20.70 -3.30
CA SER A 156 -9.56 -19.35 -2.82
C SER A 156 -8.92 -19.10 -1.46
N ILE A 157 -8.08 -18.07 -1.34
CA ILE A 157 -7.47 -17.64 -0.07
C ILE A 157 -7.86 -16.21 0.25
N ALA A 158 -8.32 -15.97 1.47
CA ALA A 158 -8.39 -14.63 2.04
C ALA A 158 -7.01 -14.21 2.60
N LEU A 159 -6.50 -13.08 2.14
CA LEU A 159 -5.29 -12.42 2.65
C LEU A 159 -5.68 -11.11 3.32
N LYS A 160 -5.34 -10.96 4.60
CA LYS A 160 -5.72 -9.81 5.42
C LYS A 160 -4.52 -9.15 6.09
N SER A 161 -4.50 -7.81 6.09
CA SER A 161 -3.53 -7.05 6.88
C SER A 161 -3.75 -7.31 8.38
N ARG A 162 -2.66 -7.40 9.15
CA ARG A 162 -2.74 -7.43 10.62
C ARG A 162 -2.81 -6.00 11.14
N GLY A 163 -3.92 -5.62 11.75
CA GLY A 163 -4.16 -4.26 12.23
C GLY A 163 -4.48 -3.28 11.10
N THR A 164 -4.24 -1.99 11.35
CA THR A 164 -4.41 -0.93 10.34
C THR A 164 -3.08 -0.77 9.59
N PRO A 165 -2.98 -1.15 8.31
CA PRO A 165 -1.75 -0.95 7.55
C PRO A 165 -1.43 0.54 7.46
N ALA A 166 -0.14 0.87 7.35
CA ALA A 166 0.24 2.21 6.92
C ALA A 166 -0.44 2.48 5.57
N PRO A 167 -0.97 3.69 5.32
CA PRO A 167 -1.69 3.99 4.10
C PRO A 167 -0.96 3.45 2.84
N GLY A 168 -1.71 2.73 2.01
CA GLY A 168 -1.35 1.93 0.82
C GLY A 168 -0.17 0.98 0.98
N HIS A 169 -0.05 0.43 2.18
CA HIS A 169 0.69 -0.80 2.45
C HIS A 169 -0.30 -1.96 2.73
N GLY A 170 -1.57 -1.80 2.34
CA GLY A 170 -2.54 -2.88 2.37
C GLY A 170 -2.20 -4.03 1.42
N VAL A 171 -2.95 -5.12 1.55
CA VAL A 171 -2.73 -6.33 0.75
C VAL A 171 -2.93 -6.05 -0.74
N TRP A 172 -3.99 -5.31 -1.10
CA TRP A 172 -4.29 -4.97 -2.49
C TRP A 172 -3.20 -4.14 -3.16
N ALA A 173 -2.66 -3.13 -2.48
CA ALA A 173 -1.59 -2.28 -3.05
C ALA A 173 -0.40 -3.09 -3.58
N ARG A 174 -0.12 -4.25 -2.97
CA ARG A 174 0.98 -5.15 -3.33
C ARG A 174 0.57 -6.21 -4.36
N LEU A 175 -0.66 -6.71 -4.30
CA LEU A 175 -1.12 -7.85 -5.11
C LEU A 175 -1.94 -7.46 -6.34
N LYS A 176 -2.33 -6.19 -6.52
CA LYS A 176 -3.16 -5.73 -7.65
C LYS A 176 -2.57 -6.01 -9.03
N TYR A 177 -1.26 -6.23 -9.12
CA TYR A 177 -0.54 -6.54 -10.35
C TYR A 177 -0.38 -8.05 -10.63
N GLU A 178 -0.80 -8.90 -9.69
CA GLU A 178 -0.69 -10.35 -9.80
C GLU A 178 -1.87 -10.98 -10.55
N GLY A 179 -2.92 -10.17 -10.82
CA GLY A 179 -4.09 -10.60 -11.58
C GLY A 179 -3.74 -10.84 -13.04
N GLY A 180 -3.96 -12.07 -13.51
CA GLY A 180 -3.72 -12.46 -14.89
C GLY A 180 -3.34 -13.92 -15.04
N VAL A 181 -2.84 -14.26 -16.24
CA VAL A 181 -2.36 -15.59 -16.56
C VAL A 181 -0.86 -15.67 -16.26
N HIS A 182 -0.47 -16.73 -15.54
CA HIS A 182 0.92 -17.03 -15.23
C HIS A 182 1.37 -18.19 -16.10
N ARG A 183 2.51 -18.03 -16.79
CA ARG A 183 3.07 -19.04 -17.69
C ARG A 183 4.24 -19.76 -17.03
N VAL A 184 4.29 -21.08 -17.18
CA VAL A 184 5.41 -21.92 -16.76
C VAL A 184 5.97 -22.72 -17.94
N GLN A 185 7.30 -22.87 -17.98
CA GLN A 185 7.96 -23.76 -18.93
C GLN A 185 8.92 -24.66 -18.16
N ARG A 186 8.62 -25.95 -18.09
CA ARG A 186 9.47 -26.95 -17.43
C ARG A 186 9.22 -28.34 -18.02
N VAL A 187 10.01 -29.32 -17.59
CA VAL A 187 9.73 -30.73 -17.83
C VAL A 187 8.69 -31.16 -16.79
N PRO A 188 7.44 -31.49 -17.18
CA PRO A 188 6.40 -31.87 -16.24
C PRO A 188 6.75 -33.11 -15.44
N VAL A 189 6.17 -33.24 -14.24
CA VAL A 189 6.34 -34.46 -13.44
C VAL A 189 5.69 -35.67 -14.14
N THR A 190 4.69 -35.42 -14.98
CA THR A 190 4.00 -36.43 -15.78
C THR A 190 4.74 -36.81 -17.08
N GLU A 191 5.87 -36.17 -17.40
CA GLU A 191 6.60 -36.38 -18.67
C GLU A 191 7.75 -37.39 -18.51
N SER A 192 7.76 -38.42 -19.35
CA SER A 192 8.71 -39.55 -19.26
C SER A 192 9.96 -39.38 -20.13
N GLN A 193 9.91 -38.53 -21.17
CA GLN A 193 10.98 -38.35 -22.15
C GLN A 193 11.83 -37.09 -21.92
N GLY A 194 11.57 -36.34 -20.85
CA GLY A 194 12.34 -35.15 -20.50
C GLY A 194 12.07 -33.94 -21.41
N ARG A 195 10.91 -33.89 -22.07
CA ARG A 195 10.54 -32.78 -22.97
C ARG A 195 10.02 -31.59 -22.17
N ILE A 196 10.34 -30.38 -22.61
CA ILE A 196 9.83 -29.14 -22.00
C ILE A 196 8.42 -28.88 -22.52
N HIS A 197 7.47 -28.69 -21.60
CA HIS A 197 6.11 -28.27 -21.91
C HIS A 197 5.89 -26.81 -21.47
N THR A 198 4.86 -26.18 -22.03
CA THR A 198 4.36 -24.88 -21.58
C THR A 198 2.99 -25.08 -20.97
N SER A 199 2.77 -24.53 -19.79
CA SER A 199 1.49 -24.52 -19.07
C SER A 199 1.25 -23.13 -18.47
#